data_AF-A0A9Q3UQ40-F1
#
_entry.id   AF-A0A9Q3UQ40-F1
#
_cell.length_a   1.000
_cell.length_b   1.000
_cell.length_c   1.000
_cell.angle_alpha   90.00
_cell.angle_beta   90.00
_cell.angle_gamma   90.00
#
_symmetry.space_group_name_H-M   'P 1'
#
loop_
_entity.id
_entity.type
_entity.pdbx_description
1 polymer ?
#
loop_
_entity_poly.entity_id
_entity_poly.type
_entity_poly.pdbx_seq_one_letter_code
_entity_poly.pdbx_strand_id
1 'polypeptide(L)'
;MLKGKLFCSIYKSPRRQDMYLYVERTRGLKDLPEALLERFGPPRHVTDLILDPARPLSRADVGQVMAKIREQGFYLQMPPPPDQDLYLAEGHPDRPRRA
;
A
#
# COMPACT_ATOMS: atom_id res chain seq x y z
N MET A 1 -14.60 -10.34 -21.33
CA MET A 1 -14.59 -10.07 -19.87
C MET A 1 -13.54 -10.95 -19.21
N LEU A 2 -12.44 -10.38 -18.70
CA LEU A 2 -11.47 -11.11 -17.89
C LEU A 2 -12.11 -11.42 -16.53
N LYS A 3 -12.89 -12.49 -16.44
CA LYS A 3 -13.57 -12.89 -15.19
C LYS A 3 -12.52 -13.06 -14.09
N GLY A 4 -12.56 -12.20 -13.08
CA GLY A 4 -11.72 -12.31 -11.89
C GLY A 4 -10.37 -11.60 -11.93
N LYS A 5 -9.99 -10.88 -13.00
CA LYS A 5 -8.75 -10.08 -13.03
C LYS A 5 -9.02 -8.60 -12.82
N LEU A 6 -8.07 -7.87 -12.23
CA LEU A 6 -8.20 -6.44 -11.97
C LEU A 6 -6.93 -5.71 -12.43
N PHE A 7 -7.09 -4.71 -13.31
CA PHE A 7 -5.95 -3.92 -13.76
C PHE A 7 -5.71 -2.76 -12.78
N CYS A 8 -4.55 -2.77 -12.13
CA CYS A 8 -4.22 -1.87 -11.05
C CYS A 8 -2.96 -1.06 -11.36
N SER A 9 -2.94 0.18 -10.88
CA SER A 9 -1.73 0.98 -10.74
C SER A 9 -1.23 0.91 -9.30
N ILE A 10 0.07 0.70 -9.13
CA ILE A 10 0.75 0.83 -7.83
C ILE A 10 1.44 2.19 -7.75
N TYR A 11 1.25 2.86 -6.63
CA TYR A 11 1.98 4.05 -6.23
C TYR A 11 2.77 3.79 -4.96
N LYS A 12 3.94 4.43 -4.81
CA LYS A 12 4.71 4.43 -3.57
C LYS A 12 4.64 5.79 -2.89
N SER A 13 4.67 5.78 -1.57
CA SER A 13 4.82 6.99 -0.77
C SER A 13 6.29 7.44 -0.77
N PRO A 14 6.57 8.73 -0.99
CA PRO A 14 7.89 9.29 -0.72
C PRO A 14 8.11 9.60 0.77
N ARG A 15 7.04 9.60 1.59
CA ARG A 15 7.10 9.92 3.02
C ARG A 15 7.47 8.72 3.89
N ARG A 16 7.07 7.52 3.47
CA ARG A 16 7.37 6.27 4.17
C ARG A 16 7.87 5.22 3.19
N GLN A 17 9.04 4.67 3.47
CA GLN A 17 9.56 3.52 2.73
C GLN A 17 8.61 2.34 2.88
N ASP A 18 8.51 1.52 1.83
CA ASP A 18 7.66 0.32 1.79
C ASP A 18 6.14 0.53 1.98
N MET A 19 5.66 1.77 1.89
CA MET A 19 4.24 2.08 1.85
C MET A 19 3.76 2.19 0.40
N TYR A 20 2.76 1.38 0.05
CA TYR A 20 2.23 1.29 -1.31
C TYR A 20 0.71 1.46 -1.35
N LEU A 21 0.23 2.10 -2.42
CA LEU A 21 -1.18 2.28 -2.71
C LEU A 21 -1.53 1.59 -4.02
N TYR A 22 -2.56 0.77 -3.99
CA TYR A 22 -3.10 0.05 -5.14
C TYR A 22 -4.47 0.63 -5.47
N VAL A 23 -4.67 1.01 -6.72
CA VAL A 23 -5.95 1.55 -7.23
C VAL A 23 -6.28 0.92 -8.57
N GLU A 24 -7.56 0.88 -8.92
CA GLU A 24 -7.97 0.50 -10.26
C GLU A 24 -7.41 1.50 -11.29
N ARG A 25 -6.81 1.00 -12.37
CA ARG A 25 -6.13 1.84 -13.37
C ARG A 25 -7.03 2.94 -13.96
N THR A 26 -8.30 2.60 -14.18
CA THR A 26 -9.32 3.46 -14.78
C THR A 26 -9.73 4.62 -13.88
N ARG A 27 -9.79 4.37 -12.56
CA ARG A 27 -10.12 5.38 -11.53
C ARG A 27 -8.91 6.23 -11.15
N GLY A 28 -7.74 5.59 -11.06
CA GLY A 28 -6.52 6.24 -10.59
C GLY A 28 -6.68 6.76 -9.16
N LEU A 29 -6.21 7.98 -8.91
CA LEU A 29 -6.17 8.60 -7.58
C LEU A 29 -7.38 9.51 -7.28
N LYS A 30 -8.37 9.57 -8.17
CA LYS A 30 -9.44 10.58 -8.14
C LYS A 30 -10.41 10.43 -6.97
N ASP A 31 -10.68 9.19 -6.57
CA ASP A 31 -11.70 8.85 -5.56
C ASP A 31 -11.09 8.60 -4.17
N LEU A 32 -9.85 9.04 -3.94
CA LEU A 32 -9.15 8.78 -2.69
C LEU A 32 -9.51 9.80 -1.61
N PRO A 33 -9.71 9.37 -0.35
CA PRO A 33 -9.90 10.29 0.76
C PRO A 33 -8.71 11.25 0.91
N GLU A 34 -8.99 12.53 1.17
CA GLU A 34 -7.95 13.55 1.35
C GLU A 34 -7.00 13.20 2.50
N ALA A 35 -7.55 12.76 3.65
CA ALA A 35 -6.76 12.33 4.81
C ALA A 35 -5.79 11.17 4.50
N LEU A 36 -6.13 10.31 3.52
CA LEU A 36 -5.22 9.26 3.05
C LEU A 36 -4.08 9.87 2.24
N LEU A 37 -4.39 10.76 1.29
CA LEU A 37 -3.39 11.43 0.45
C LEU A 37 -2.45 12.31 1.27
N GLU A 38 -2.96 12.99 2.31
CA GLU A 38 -2.13 13.76 3.23
C GLU A 38 -1.10 12.88 3.93
N ARG A 39 -1.51 11.74 4.48
CA ARG A 39 -0.59 10.80 5.16
C ARG A 39 0.36 10.13 4.17
N PHE A 40 -0.14 9.77 3.00
CA PHE A 40 0.64 9.11 1.95
C PHE A 40 1.64 10.05 1.29
N GLY A 41 1.36 11.35 1.26
CA GLY A 41 2.13 12.34 0.50
C GLY A 41 1.92 12.19 -1.02
N PRO A 42 2.70 12.93 -1.84
CA PRO A 42 2.51 12.95 -3.29
C PRO A 42 2.80 11.56 -3.88
N PRO A 43 1.78 10.83 -4.40
CA PRO A 43 1.96 9.45 -4.84
C PRO A 43 2.88 9.38 -6.05
N ARG A 44 3.88 8.50 -6.02
CA ARG A 44 4.76 8.24 -7.17
C ARG A 44 4.37 6.93 -7.81
N HIS A 45 3.97 6.96 -9.09
CA HIS A 45 3.66 5.75 -9.85
C HIS A 45 4.89 4.84 -9.91
N VAL A 46 4.67 3.55 -9.70
CA VAL A 46 5.74 2.53 -9.70
C VAL A 46 5.57 1.61 -10.91
N THR A 47 4.40 0.99 -11.04
CA THR A 47 4.09 0.06 -12.12
C THR A 47 2.59 -0.12 -12.25
N ASP A 48 2.16 -0.57 -13.42
CA ASP A 48 0.84 -1.15 -13.61
C ASP A 48 0.94 -2.69 -13.60
N LEU A 49 -0.08 -3.37 -13.08
CA LEU A 49 -0.12 -4.84 -13.07
C LEU A 49 -1.56 -5.35 -13.11
N ILE A 50 -1.72 -6.59 -13.59
CA ILE A 50 -3.01 -7.28 -13.55
C ILE A 50 -3.01 -8.20 -12.33
N LEU A 51 -3.82 -7.86 -11.32
CA LEU A 51 -4.11 -8.74 -10.19
C LEU A 51 -4.92 -9.93 -10.68
N ASP A 52 -4.46 -11.11 -10.32
CA ASP A 52 -5.07 -12.40 -10.67
C ASP A 52 -5.08 -13.26 -9.40
N PRO A 53 -6.23 -13.78 -8.94
CA PRO A 53 -6.28 -14.63 -7.75
C PRO A 53 -5.41 -15.89 -7.85
N ALA A 54 -5.07 -16.34 -9.06
CA ALA A 54 -4.14 -17.45 -9.27
C ALA A 54 -2.66 -17.05 -9.10
N ARG A 55 -2.36 -15.75 -8.94
CA ARG A 55 -1.01 -15.20 -8.77
C ARG A 55 -0.93 -14.40 -7.45
N PRO A 56 -0.39 -14.99 -6.37
CA PRO A 56 -0.27 -14.31 -5.09
C PRO A 56 0.73 -13.16 -5.15
N LEU A 57 0.53 -12.14 -4.31
CA LEU A 57 1.50 -11.07 -4.09
C LEU A 57 2.43 -11.45 -2.92
N SER A 58 3.68 -10.97 -2.96
CA SER A 58 4.67 -11.30 -1.92
C SER A 58 4.39 -10.66 -0.56
N ARG A 59 3.66 -9.54 -0.51
CA ARG A 59 3.46 -8.75 0.71
C ARG A 59 1.99 -8.58 1.12
N ALA A 60 1.04 -9.08 0.34
CA ALA A 60 -0.39 -8.92 0.62
C ALA A 60 -1.20 -10.08 0.03
N ASP A 61 -2.36 -10.38 0.61
CA ASP A 61 -3.30 -11.33 0.02
C ASP A 61 -3.98 -10.70 -1.20
N VAL A 62 -3.82 -11.32 -2.37
CA VAL A 62 -4.36 -10.78 -3.64
C VAL A 62 -5.89 -10.71 -3.61
N GLY A 63 -6.56 -11.64 -2.95
CA GLY A 63 -8.02 -11.65 -2.82
C GLY A 63 -8.52 -10.46 -2.01
N GLN A 64 -7.90 -10.19 -0.86
CA GLN A 64 -8.20 -9.04 -0.03
C GLN A 64 -7.91 -7.71 -0.74
N VAL A 65 -6.77 -7.61 -1.44
CA VAL A 65 -6.43 -6.41 -2.23
C VAL A 65 -7.53 -6.14 -3.26
N MET A 66 -7.90 -7.15 -4.04
CA MET A 66 -8.93 -7.02 -5.07
C MET A 66 -10.32 -6.71 -4.48
N ALA A 67 -10.68 -7.31 -3.35
CA ALA A 67 -11.94 -7.02 -2.65
C ALA A 67 -11.97 -5.56 -2.18
N LYS A 68 -10.92 -5.10 -1.49
CA LYS A 68 -10.82 -3.72 -1.01
C LYS A 68 -10.83 -2.70 -2.14
N ILE A 69 -10.10 -2.93 -3.23
CA ILE A 69 -10.14 -2.00 -4.37
C ILE A 69 -11.54 -1.92 -4.97
N ARG A 70 -12.29 -3.03 -5.02
CA ARG A 70 -13.67 -3.03 -5.52
C ARG A 70 -14.67 -2.36 -4.57
N GLU A 71 -14.50 -2.55 -3.25
CA GLU A 71 -15.41 -2.03 -2.22
C GLU A 71 -15.20 -0.53 -1.97
N GLN A 72 -13.95 -0.09 -1.80
CA GLN A 72 -13.59 1.26 -1.36
C GLN A 72 -12.74 2.04 -2.37
N GLY A 73 -12.42 1.45 -3.53
CA GLY A 73 -11.66 2.11 -4.61
C GLY A 73 -10.13 2.00 -4.49
N PHE A 74 -9.60 1.56 -3.34
CA PHE A 74 -8.16 1.45 -3.11
C PHE A 74 -7.78 0.38 -2.08
N TYR A 75 -6.51 -0.01 -2.07
CA TYR A 75 -5.88 -0.78 -1.00
C TYR A 75 -4.57 -0.11 -0.59
N LEU A 76 -4.39 0.11 0.72
CA LEU A 76 -3.16 0.67 1.30
C LEU A 76 -2.36 -0.44 1.96
N GLN A 77 -1.16 -0.70 1.43
CA GLN A 77 -0.17 -1.56 2.06
C GLN A 77 0.69 -0.70 2.99
N MET A 78 0.65 -1.00 4.28
CA MET A 78 1.52 -0.37 5.27
C MET A 78 2.93 -0.98 5.21
N PRO A 79 3.97 -0.21 5.55
CA PRO A 79 5.29 -0.77 5.82
C PRO A 79 5.18 -1.81 6.94
N PRO A 80 6.01 -2.88 6.92
CA PRO A 80 6.10 -3.76 8.07
C PRO A 80 6.52 -2.95 9.32
N PRO A 81 6.07 -3.33 10.52
CA PRO A 81 6.63 -2.74 11.73
C PRO A 81 8.15 -2.95 11.74
N PRO A 82 8.93 -1.99 12.25
CA PRO A 82 10.36 -2.20 12.42
C PRO A 82 10.59 -3.45 13.28
N ASP A 83 11.60 -4.24 12.95
CA ASP A 83 12.02 -5.36 13.79
C ASP A 83 12.20 -4.89 15.24
N GLN A 84 11.77 -5.69 16.21
CA GLN A 84 11.92 -5.34 17.63
C GLN A 84 13.39 -5.03 17.98
N ASP A 85 14.33 -5.70 17.33
CA ASP A 85 15.77 -5.47 17.51
C ASP A 85 16.22 -4.10 16.96
N LEU A 86 15.60 -3.59 15.89
CA LEU A 86 15.86 -2.24 15.35
C LEU A 86 15.27 -1.15 16.25
N TYR A 87 14.16 -1.44 16.93
CA TYR A 87 13.52 -0.51 17.89
C TYR A 87 14.35 -0.34 19.19
N LEU A 88 15.16 -1.34 19.51
CA LEU A 88 16.06 -1.34 20.68
C LEU A 88 17.46 -0.77 20.38
N ALA A 89 17.80 -0.55 19.10
CA ALA A 89 19.07 0.01 18.70
C ALA A 89 19.25 1.44 19.26
N GLU A 90 20.44 1.74 19.78
CA GLU A 90 20.75 3.06 20.33
C GLU A 90 20.65 4.14 19.24
N GLY A 91 19.79 5.14 19.46
CA GLY A 91 19.61 6.29 18.55
C GLY A 91 18.36 6.27 17.68
N HIS A 92 17.48 5.26 17.77
CA HIS A 92 16.24 5.24 16.99
C HIS A 92 15.27 6.38 17.39
N PRO A 93 14.70 7.15 16.44
CA PRO A 93 13.88 8.34 16.74
C PRO A 93 12.63 8.05 17.58
N ASP A 94 12.08 6.85 17.47
CA ASP A 94 10.89 6.40 18.22
C ASP A 94 11.22 5.56 19.47
N ARG A 95 12.48 5.50 19.94
CA ARG A 95 12.83 4.74 21.17
C ARG A 95 12.07 5.34 22.36
N PRO A 96 11.29 4.55 23.12
CA PRO A 96 10.65 5.07 24.32
C PRO A 96 11.78 5.39 25.30
N ARG A 97 11.81 6.62 25.82
CA ARG A 97 12.72 6.97 26.92
C ARG A 97 12.44 5.98 28.04
N ARG A 98 13.42 5.12 28.35
CA ARG A 98 13.35 4.25 29.52
C ARG A 98 13.12 5.15 30.74
N ALA A 99 12.09 4.83 31.51
CA ALA A 99 11.82 5.42 32.81
C ALA A 99 12.93 5.06 33.80
#